data_AF-A0A939JNW8-F1
#
_entry.id   AF-A0A939JNW8-F1
#
_cell.length_a   1.000
_cell.length_b   1.000
_cell.length_c   1.000
_cell.angle_alpha   90.00
_cell.angle_beta   90.00
_cell.angle_gamma   90.00
#
_symmetry.space_group_name_H-M   'P 1'
#
loop_
_entity.id
_entity.type
_entity.pdbx_description
1 polymer ?
#
loop_
_entity_poly.entity_id
_entity_poly.type
_entity_poly.pdbx_seq_one_letter_code
_entity_poly.pdbx_strand_id
1 'polypeptide(L)' 'EEITYRLINRRYNLMLPTLITSNLAMRDLRGHLGDRVASRLAEMTTRVTFEPVDHRRQPHAA' A
#
# COMPACT_ATOMS: atom_id res chain seq x y z
N GLU A 1 -8.26 16.35 10.76
CA GLU A 1 -7.22 15.31 10.67
C GLU A 1 -7.76 14.15 9.85
N GLU A 2 -7.03 13.66 8.85
CA GLU A 2 -7.49 12.63 7.92
C GLU A 2 -7.47 11.22 8.57
N ILE A 3 -8.50 10.41 8.34
CA ILE A 3 -8.67 9.09 8.97
C ILE A 3 -7.51 8.15 8.64
N THR A 4 -7.05 8.16 7.38
CA THR A 4 -5.93 7.33 6.89
C THR A 4 -4.65 7.60 7.67
N TYR A 5 -4.34 8.89 7.89
CA TYR A 5 -3.16 9.27 8.66
C TYR A 5 -3.21 8.71 10.09
N ARG A 6 -4.34 8.89 10.80
CA ARG A 6 -4.49 8.41 12.18
C ARG A 6 -4.35 6.89 12.27
N LEU A 7 -4.97 6.17 11.32
CA LEU A 7 -4.89 4.72 11.25
C LEU A 7 -3.44 4.25 11.05
N ILE A 8 -2.77 4.73 10.00
CA ILE A 8 -1.39 4.31 9.68
C ILE A 8 -0.45 4.68 10.82
N ASN A 9 -0.60 5.88 11.40
CA ASN A 9 0.24 6.32 12.52
C ASN A 9 0.09 5.40 13.74
N ARG A 10 -1.14 5.01 14.11
CA ARG A 10 -1.37 4.08 15.24
C ARG A 10 -0.76 2.71 14.96
N ARG A 11 -0.96 2.16 13.75
CA ARG A 11 -0.46 0.82 13.40
C ARG A 11 1.06 0.77 13.31
N TYR A 12 1.67 1.80 12.74
CA TYR A 12 3.11 1.98 12.71
C TYR A 12 3.69 2.05 14.12
N ASN A 13 3.16 2.95 14.98
CA ASN A 13 3.69 3.15 16.34
C ASN A 13 3.59 1.92 17.23
N LEU A 14 2.57 1.08 17.01
CA LEU A 14 2.34 -0.15 17.78
C LEU A 14 2.86 -1.41 17.06
N MET A 15 3.59 -1.24 15.94
CA MET A 15 4.12 -2.34 15.11
C MET A 15 3.08 -3.41 14.78
N LEU A 16 1.83 -2.99 14.52
CA LEU A 16 0.74 -3.93 14.25
C LEU A 16 0.86 -4.45 12.82
N PRO A 17 0.81 -5.78 12.60
CA PRO A 17 0.96 -6.38 11.28
C PRO A 17 -0.13 -5.89 10.32
N THR A 18 0.23 -5.46 9.11
CA THR A 18 -0.71 -4.90 8.11
C THR A 18 -0.46 -5.46 6.73
N LEU A 19 -1.55 -5.77 6.03
CA LEU A 19 -1.54 -5.97 4.58
C LEU A 19 -2.25 -4.79 3.91
N ILE A 20 -1.61 -4.21 2.89
CA ILE A 20 -2.14 -3.10 2.12
C ILE A 20 -1.93 -3.43 0.64
N THR A 21 -2.99 -3.29 -0.15
CA THR A 21 -2.96 -3.44 -1.60
C THR A 21 -3.20 -2.09 -2.24
N SER A 22 -2.43 -1.75 -3.27
CA SER A 22 -2.63 -0.53 -4.04
C SER A 22 -2.33 -0.80 -5.51
N ASN A 23 -3.09 -0.12 -6.38
CA ASN A 23 -2.81 -0.09 -7.81
C ASN A 23 -1.70 0.93 -8.16
N LEU A 24 -1.23 1.70 -7.17
CA LEU A 24 -0.18 2.70 -7.32
C LEU A 24 1.15 2.18 -6.82
N ALA A 25 2.24 2.57 -7.49
CA ALA A 25 3.58 2.33 -6.95
C ALA A 25 3.84 3.24 -5.74
N MET A 26 4.76 2.84 -4.85
CA MET A 26 5.08 3.63 -3.65
C MET A 26 5.55 5.06 -3.93
N ARG A 27 6.19 5.29 -5.09
CA ARG A 27 6.59 6.65 -5.51
C ARG A 27 5.37 7.55 -5.75
N ASP A 28 4.29 6.98 -6.27
CA ASP A 28 3.07 7.71 -6.64
C ASP A 28 2.17 7.91 -5.42
N LEU A 29 2.28 7.05 -4.39
CA LEU A 29 1.57 7.20 -3.12
C LEU A 29 1.93 8.49 -2.38
N ARG A 30 3.15 9.02 -2.52
CA ARG A 30 3.56 10.28 -1.89
C ARG A 30 2.67 11.45 -2.31
N GLY A 31 2.33 11.53 -3.59
CA GLY A 31 1.46 12.58 -4.12
C GLY A 31 0.01 12.50 -3.63
N HIS A 32 -0.43 11.32 -3.17
CA HIS A 32 -1.80 11.08 -2.74
C HIS A 32 -1.98 11.06 -1.21
N LEU A 33 -0.98 10.56 -0.47
CA LEU A 33 -1.05 10.36 0.99
C LEU A 33 -0.11 11.27 1.78
N GLY A 34 0.76 12.02 1.09
CA GLY A 34 1.82 12.82 1.69
C GLY A 34 3.05 12.01 2.11
N ASP A 35 4.18 12.70 2.24
CA ASP A 35 5.49 12.08 2.50
C ASP A 35 5.53 11.25 3.78
N ARG A 36 4.90 11.72 4.85
CA ARG A 36 4.96 11.06 6.16
C ARG A 36 4.24 9.72 6.18
N VAL A 37 3.08 9.61 5.52
CA VAL A 37 2.35 8.35 5.41
C VAL A 37 3.12 7.40 4.49
N ALA A 38 3.60 7.89 3.36
CA ALA A 38 4.38 7.09 2.41
C ALA A 38 5.67 6.52 3.02
N SER A 39 6.41 7.30 3.82
CA SER A 39 7.62 6.82 4.53
C SER A 39 7.28 5.68 5.49
N ARG A 40 6.24 5.85 6.32
CA ARG A 40 5.82 4.83 7.28
C ARG A 40 5.38 3.54 6.61
N LEU A 41 4.64 3.65 5.52
CA LEU A 41 4.24 2.49 4.73
C LEU A 41 5.46 1.77 4.16
N ALA A 42 6.46 2.50 3.65
CA ALA A 42 7.70 1.91 3.14
C ALA A 42 8.52 1.20 4.22
N GLU A 43 8.48 1.69 5.46
CA GLU A 43 9.21 1.12 6.59
C GLU A 43 8.49 -0.07 7.23
N MET A 44 7.16 -0.02 7.37
CA MET A 44 6.39 -1.05 8.08
C MET A 44 5.92 -2.22 7.21
N THR A 45 6.17 -2.18 5.89
CA THR A 45 5.72 -3.21 4.96
C THR A 45 6.85 -3.73 4.08
N THR A 46 6.79 -5.02 3.74
CA THR A 46 7.58 -5.59 2.65
C THR A 46 6.87 -5.32 1.34
N ARG A 47 7.56 -4.71 0.39
CA ARG A 47 6.97 -4.33 -0.91
C ARG A 47 6.96 -5.52 -1.85
N VAL A 48 5.79 -5.83 -2.40
CA VAL A 48 5.60 -6.81 -3.46
C VAL A 48 4.93 -6.11 -4.64
N THR A 49 5.53 -6.21 -5.82
CA THR A 49 4.98 -5.65 -7.06
C THR A 49 4.47 -6.78 -7.94
N PHE A 50 3.29 -6.61 -8.51
CA PHE A 50 2.74 -7.52 -9.50
C PHE A 50 3.02 -7.00 -10.91
N GLU A 51 3.24 -7.91 -11.85
CA GLU A 51 3.28 -7.58 -13.27
C GLU A 51 1.92 -7.03 -13.73
N PRO A 52 1.90 -6.11 -14.71
CA PRO A 52 0.67 -5.51 -15.23
C PRO A 52 -0.07 -6.49 -16.15
N VAL A 53 -0.52 -7.61 -15.60
CA VAL A 53 -1.27 -8.65 -16.30
C VAL A 53 -2.75 -8.53 -15.95
N ASP A 54 -3.60 -8.43 -16.97
CA ASP A 54 -5.05 -8.49 -16.79
C ASP A 54 -5.51 -9.94 -16.74
N HIS A 55 -5.65 -10.47 -15.52
CA HIS A 55 -6.13 -11.83 -15.28
C HIS A 55 -7.58 -12.06 -15.71
N ARG A 56 -8.39 -11.02 -15.97
CA ARG A 56 -9.77 -11.17 -16.46
C ARG A 56 -9.82 -11.59 -17.93
N ARG A 57 -8.75 -11.33 -18.68
CA ARG A 57 -8.62 -11.68 -20.10
C ARG A 57 -7.94 -13.03 -20.32
N GLN A 58 -7.42 -13.66 -19.26
CA GLN A 58 -6.96 -15.03 -19.34
C GLN A 58 -8.19 -15.94 -19.35
N PRO A 59 -8.34 -16.85 -20.32
CA PRO A 59 -9.38 -17.85 -20.23
C PRO A 59 -9.19 -18.60 -18.91
N HIS A 60 -10.25 -18.70 -18.10
CA HIS A 60 -10.21 -19.58 -16.94
C HIS A 60 -9.75 -20.96 -17.44
N ALA A 61 -8.62 -21.45 -16.90
CA ALA A 61 -8.22 -22.82 -17.13
C ALA A 61 -9.39 -23.70 -16.65
N ALA A 62 -10.03 -24.39 -17.60
CA ALA A 62 -11.11 -25.33 -17.36
C ALA A 62 -10.59 -26.58 -16.62
#